data_AF-A0A7Y5UUM9-F1
#
_entry.id   AF-A0A7Y5UUM9-F1
#
_cell.length_a   1.000
_cell.length_b   1.000
_cell.length_c   1.000
_cell.angle_alpha   90.00
_cell.angle_beta   90.00
_cell.angle_gamma   90.00
#
_symmetry.space_group_name_H-M   'P 1'
#
loop_
_entity.id
_entity.type
_entity.pdbx_description
1 polymer ?
#
loop_
_entity_poly.entity_id
_entity_poly.type
_entity_poly.pdbx_seq_one_letter_code
_entity_poly.pdbx_strand_id
1 'polypeptide(L)'
;MAFHLYHPEPCPSCGLDYIRFATSELCPRCGSDTAPLCDLVEEVVGYARLTLLRAGDLRLEAYQPVTPADRYFILACDLLEAFRFYPTLDPALVAAEAIAHHRRHLGSDEALLAHWQRFFEAVLLAWQEARNKPI
;
A
#
# COMPACT_ATOMS: atom_id res chain seq x y z
N MET A 1 -12.29 -6.51 -14.31
CA MET A 1 -12.38 -7.18 -12.99
C MET A 1 -12.42 -6.08 -11.95
N ALA A 2 -13.48 -6.01 -11.14
CA ALA A 2 -13.49 -5.14 -9.96
C ALA A 2 -12.84 -5.95 -8.82
N PHE A 3 -11.59 -5.65 -8.51
CA PHE A 3 -10.91 -6.17 -7.31
C PHE A 3 -11.38 -5.33 -6.13
N HIS A 4 -12.48 -5.70 -5.48
CA HIS A 4 -12.83 -5.08 -4.21
C HIS A 4 -12.07 -5.81 -3.11
N LEU A 5 -11.07 -5.13 -2.55
CA LEU A 5 -10.35 -5.64 -1.40
C LEU A 5 -11.23 -5.38 -0.19
N TYR A 6 -11.88 -6.44 0.27
CA TYR A 6 -12.75 -6.36 1.43
C TYR A 6 -11.88 -6.24 2.68
N HIS A 7 -11.75 -5.02 3.20
CA HIS A 7 -11.16 -4.80 4.51
C HIS A 7 -12.27 -4.47 5.50
N PRO A 8 -12.42 -5.25 6.60
CA PRO A 8 -13.46 -5.02 7.57
C PRO A 8 -13.01 -3.93 8.56
N GLU A 9 -13.80 -2.85 8.58
CA GLU A 9 -14.05 -1.93 9.69
C GLU A 9 -12.88 -1.08 10.22
N PRO A 10 -13.15 0.20 10.57
CA PRO A 10 -12.16 1.06 11.22
C PRO A 10 -11.73 0.47 12.57
N CYS A 11 -10.62 0.97 13.12
CA CYS A 11 -10.10 0.56 14.42
C CYS A 11 -11.22 0.49 15.48
N PRO A 12 -11.52 -0.69 16.07
CA PRO A 12 -12.59 -0.84 17.04
C PRO A 12 -12.43 0.06 18.28
N SER A 13 -11.20 0.41 18.65
CA SER A 13 -10.91 1.21 19.83
C SER A 13 -11.00 2.73 19.60
N CYS A 14 -10.65 3.23 18.42
CA CYS A 14 -10.55 4.68 18.18
C CYS A 14 -11.24 5.17 16.91
N GLY A 15 -11.86 4.27 16.13
CA GLY A 15 -12.53 4.57 14.88
C GLY A 15 -11.61 5.05 13.76
N LEU A 16 -10.28 4.96 13.91
CA LEU A 16 -9.37 5.32 12.83
C LEU A 16 -9.51 4.33 11.67
N ASP A 17 -9.67 4.87 10.48
CA ASP A 17 -9.70 4.12 9.25
C ASP A 17 -8.27 3.87 8.70
N TYR A 18 -7.82 2.62 8.72
CA TYR A 18 -6.48 2.20 8.29
C TYR A 18 -6.47 0.70 8.00
N ILE A 19 -5.46 0.21 7.28
CA ILE A 19 -5.24 -1.24 7.13
C ILE A 19 -4.11 -1.69 8.06
N ARG A 20 -4.24 -2.88 8.64
CA ARG A 20 -3.14 -3.52 9.38
C ARG A 20 -2.44 -4.48 8.42
N PHE A 21 -1.12 -4.49 8.42
CA PHE A 21 -0.29 -5.37 7.58
C PHE A 21 0.88 -5.91 8.40
N ALA A 22 1.56 -6.96 7.89
CA ALA A 22 2.52 -7.77 8.65
C ALA A 22 3.61 -6.97 9.40
N THR A 23 4.06 -5.83 8.86
CA THR A 23 5.10 -4.98 9.48
C THR A 23 4.53 -3.75 10.23
N SER A 24 3.21 -3.62 10.34
CA SER A 24 2.53 -2.59 11.14
C SER A 24 1.35 -3.21 11.89
N GLU A 25 1.67 -3.94 12.97
CA GLU A 25 0.70 -4.75 13.71
C GLU A 25 -0.27 -3.95 14.59
N LEU A 26 0.02 -2.68 14.88
CA LEU A 26 -0.79 -1.86 15.79
C LEU A 26 -1.47 -0.69 15.07
N CYS A 27 -2.63 -0.28 15.60
CA CYS A 27 -3.30 0.93 15.19
C CYS A 27 -2.38 2.14 15.41
N PRO A 28 -2.12 2.96 14.37
CA PRO A 28 -1.17 4.05 14.50
C PRO A 28 -1.62 5.15 15.47
N ARG A 29 -2.93 5.27 15.73
CA ARG A 29 -3.47 6.28 16.66
C ARG A 29 -3.56 5.80 18.11
N CYS A 30 -4.12 4.62 18.35
CA CYS A 30 -4.40 4.15 19.72
C CYS A 30 -3.55 2.96 20.17
N GLY A 31 -2.70 2.41 19.31
CA GLY A 31 -1.86 1.25 19.63
C GLY A 31 -2.59 -0.07 19.78
N SER A 32 -3.91 -0.13 19.51
CA SER A 32 -4.69 -1.36 19.57
C SER A 32 -4.31 -2.35 18.47
N ASP A 33 -4.30 -3.64 18.79
CA ASP A 33 -4.07 -4.78 17.89
C ASP A 33 -5.37 -5.46 17.43
N THR A 34 -6.52 -4.80 17.65
CA THR A 34 -7.85 -5.37 17.42
C THR A 34 -8.29 -5.39 15.95
N ALA A 35 -7.64 -4.60 15.08
CA ALA A 35 -7.93 -4.62 13.65
C ALA A 35 -7.39 -5.91 12.99
N PRO A 36 -8.11 -6.52 12.03
CA PRO A 36 -7.66 -7.72 11.33
C PRO A 36 -6.41 -7.43 10.50
N LEU A 37 -5.48 -8.40 10.46
CA LEU A 37 -4.31 -8.35 9.60
C LEU A 37 -4.73 -8.58 8.14
N CYS A 38 -4.20 -7.79 7.22
CA CYS A 38 -4.42 -7.91 5.80
C CYS A 38 -3.09 -8.07 5.06
N ASP A 39 -3.04 -9.05 4.16
CA ASP A 39 -1.87 -9.40 3.36
C ASP A 39 -1.73 -8.52 2.11
N LEU A 40 -2.22 -7.27 2.18
CA LEU A 40 -2.32 -6.38 1.02
C LEU A 40 -0.97 -6.14 0.34
N VAL A 41 0.13 -6.14 1.09
CA VAL A 41 1.48 -5.99 0.52
C VAL A 41 1.77 -7.10 -0.50
N GLU A 42 1.46 -8.36 -0.14
CA GLU A 42 1.66 -9.50 -1.03
C GLU A 42 0.68 -9.46 -2.21
N GLU A 43 -0.57 -9.09 -1.96
CA GLU A 43 -1.60 -8.97 -3.01
C GLU A 43 -1.24 -7.89 -4.04
N VAL A 44 -0.78 -6.71 -3.61
CA VAL A 44 -0.30 -5.63 -4.49
C VAL A 44 0.85 -6.13 -5.35
N VAL A 45 1.85 -6.78 -4.75
CA VAL A 45 3.04 -7.25 -5.49
C VAL A 45 2.67 -8.37 -6.46
N GLY A 46 1.82 -9.30 -6.04
CA GLY A 46 1.29 -10.36 -6.89
C GLY A 46 0.52 -9.81 -8.09
N TYR A 47 -0.40 -8.87 -7.84
CA TYR A 47 -1.12 -8.16 -8.88
C TYR A 47 -0.16 -7.43 -9.82
N ALA A 48 0.80 -6.69 -9.28
CA ALA A 48 1.72 -5.89 -10.07
C ALA A 48 2.55 -6.76 -11.03
N ARG A 49 3.08 -7.89 -10.56
CA ARG A 49 3.84 -8.83 -11.39
C ARG A 49 2.99 -9.38 -12.55
N LEU A 50 1.77 -9.84 -12.25
CA LEU A 50 0.86 -10.40 -13.25
C LEU A 50 0.40 -9.35 -14.27
N THR A 51 0.07 -8.15 -13.81
CA THR A 51 -0.43 -7.08 -14.66
C THR A 51 0.67 -6.53 -15.54
N LEU A 52 1.88 -6.32 -15.02
CA LEU A 52 3.03 -5.90 -15.82
C LEU A 52 3.41 -6.91 -16.90
N LEU A 53 3.30 -8.21 -16.61
CA LEU A 53 3.53 -9.25 -17.61
C LEU A 53 2.50 -9.19 -18.75
N ARG A 54 1.24 -8.85 -18.45
CA ARG A 54 0.12 -8.91 -19.40
C ARG A 54 -0.12 -7.61 -20.16
N ALA A 55 -0.02 -6.47 -19.48
CA ALA A 55 -0.39 -5.15 -19.98
C ALA A 55 0.80 -4.19 -20.11
N GLY A 56 1.88 -4.41 -19.35
CA GLY A 56 3.07 -3.57 -19.38
C GLY A 56 3.01 -2.32 -18.50
N ASP A 57 1.88 -2.04 -17.85
CA ASP A 57 1.67 -0.95 -16.90
C ASP A 57 0.74 -1.36 -15.75
N LEU A 58 0.70 -0.55 -14.69
CA LEU A 58 -0.15 -0.73 -13.50
C LEU A 58 -1.31 0.27 -13.43
N ARG A 59 -1.70 0.90 -14.55
CA ARG A 59 -2.70 1.98 -14.50
C ARG A 59 -4.09 1.42 -14.23
N LEU A 60 -4.76 1.98 -13.23
CA LEU A 60 -6.08 1.56 -12.78
C LEU A 60 -7.19 2.51 -13.26
N GLU A 61 -7.29 2.75 -14.58
CA GLU A 61 -8.15 3.82 -15.16
C GLU A 61 -9.65 3.70 -14.82
N ALA A 62 -10.16 2.49 -14.55
CA ALA A 62 -11.58 2.24 -14.26
C ALA A 62 -11.84 1.84 -12.80
N TYR A 63 -10.84 1.94 -11.92
CA TYR A 63 -10.96 1.45 -10.56
C TYR A 63 -11.51 2.52 -9.62
N GLN A 64 -12.68 2.27 -9.04
CA GLN A 64 -13.31 3.15 -8.06
C GLN A 64 -13.04 2.62 -6.65
N PRO A 65 -12.30 3.35 -5.79
CA PRO A 65 -12.08 2.93 -4.42
C PRO A 65 -13.39 3.04 -3.64
N VAL A 66 -13.82 1.94 -3.04
CA VAL A 66 -14.97 1.89 -2.14
C VAL A 66 -14.57 1.50 -0.72
N THR A 67 -13.38 0.93 -0.54
CA THR A 67 -12.81 0.58 0.77
C THR A 67 -11.48 1.29 1.05
N PRO A 68 -11.03 1.30 2.31
CA PRO A 68 -9.69 1.76 2.66
C PRO A 68 -8.61 0.93 1.97
N ALA A 69 -8.76 -0.39 1.89
CA ALA A 69 -7.80 -1.25 1.19
C ALA A 69 -7.70 -0.93 -0.30
N ASP A 70 -8.81 -0.61 -0.97
CA ASP A 70 -8.79 -0.15 -2.36
C ASP A 70 -7.91 1.09 -2.51
N ARG A 71 -7.98 2.02 -1.56
CA ARG A 71 -7.14 3.22 -1.56
C ARG A 71 -5.66 2.90 -1.36
N TYR A 72 -5.32 1.98 -0.45
CA TYR A 72 -3.94 1.52 -0.27
C TYR A 72 -3.41 0.85 -1.52
N PHE A 73 -4.23 0.00 -2.14
CA PHE A 73 -3.90 -0.71 -3.36
C PHE A 73 -3.60 0.25 -4.52
N ILE A 74 -4.47 1.23 -4.77
CA ILE A 74 -4.27 2.23 -5.84
C ILE A 74 -2.95 2.98 -5.63
N LEU A 75 -2.73 3.51 -4.44
CA LEU A 75 -1.53 4.29 -4.15
C LEU A 75 -0.26 3.43 -4.21
N ALA A 76 -0.36 2.14 -3.88
CA ALA A 76 0.75 1.21 -4.03
C ALA A 76 1.03 0.89 -5.51
N CYS A 77 0.00 0.75 -6.35
CA CYS A 77 0.17 0.60 -7.80
C CYS A 77 0.80 1.85 -8.43
N ASP A 78 0.33 3.04 -8.05
CA ASP A 78 0.92 4.32 -8.50
C ASP A 78 2.40 4.44 -8.10
N LEU A 79 2.73 4.07 -6.85
CA LEU A 79 4.10 4.01 -6.35
C LEU A 79 4.96 3.04 -7.19
N LEU A 80 4.48 1.82 -7.41
CA LEU A 80 5.23 0.84 -8.20
C LEU A 80 5.38 1.28 -9.65
N GLU A 81 4.36 1.89 -10.26
CA GLU A 81 4.44 2.40 -11.63
C GLU A 81 5.52 3.49 -11.76
N ALA A 82 5.63 4.38 -10.76
CA ALA A 82 6.64 5.43 -10.73
C ALA A 82 8.06 4.90 -10.49
N PHE A 83 8.22 3.86 -9.66
CA PHE A 83 9.53 3.44 -9.16
C PHE A 83 10.01 2.07 -9.66
N ARG A 84 9.23 1.32 -10.45
CA ARG A 84 9.60 -0.01 -10.95
C ARG A 84 10.91 -0.06 -11.73
N PHE A 85 11.28 1.04 -12.39
CA PHE A 85 12.52 1.17 -13.16
C PHE A 85 13.72 1.65 -12.34
N TYR A 86 13.53 1.99 -11.07
CA TYR A 86 14.57 2.49 -10.17
C TYR A 86 14.79 1.53 -8.98
N PRO A 87 15.15 0.28 -9.28
CA PRO A 87 15.17 -0.81 -8.31
C PRO A 87 16.19 -0.68 -7.18
N THR A 88 17.18 0.18 -7.35
CA THR A 88 18.32 0.36 -6.44
C THR A 88 18.15 1.54 -5.48
N LEU A 89 17.08 2.32 -5.63
CA LEU A 89 16.78 3.38 -4.69
C LEU A 89 16.41 2.79 -3.33
N ASP A 90 16.77 3.52 -2.28
CA ASP A 90 16.43 3.17 -0.90
C ASP A 90 14.90 3.21 -0.73
N PRO A 91 14.24 2.08 -0.39
CA PRO A 91 12.80 2.02 -0.16
C PRO A 91 12.29 3.04 0.87
N ALA A 92 13.06 3.31 1.93
CA ALA A 92 12.66 4.24 2.96
C ALA A 92 12.63 5.69 2.45
N LEU A 93 13.59 6.06 1.61
CA LEU A 93 13.63 7.37 0.94
C LEU A 93 12.46 7.53 -0.03
N VAL A 94 12.24 6.53 -0.89
CA VAL A 94 11.15 6.54 -1.87
C VAL A 94 9.79 6.60 -1.18
N ALA A 95 9.62 5.86 -0.09
CA ALA A 95 8.40 5.91 0.72
C ALA A 95 8.17 7.31 1.30
N ALA A 96 9.20 7.98 1.82
CA ALA A 96 9.09 9.35 2.33
C ALA A 96 8.70 10.36 1.23
N GLU A 97 9.30 10.23 0.04
CA GLU A 97 8.94 11.05 -1.13
C GLU A 97 7.49 10.82 -1.57
N ALA A 98 7.04 9.57 -1.58
CA ALA A 98 5.66 9.21 -1.90
C ALA A 98 4.66 9.84 -0.90
N ILE A 99 4.99 9.88 0.39
CA ILE A 99 4.19 10.59 1.38
C ILE A 99 4.12 12.08 1.08
N ALA A 100 5.25 12.71 0.75
CA ALA A 100 5.28 14.13 0.39
C ALA A 100 4.42 14.40 -0.85
N HIS A 101 4.50 13.52 -1.86
CA HIS A 101 3.72 13.61 -3.09
C HIS A 101 2.21 13.46 -2.84
N HIS A 102 1.80 12.46 -2.06
CA HIS A 102 0.40 12.17 -1.78
C HIS A 102 -0.17 12.90 -0.56
N ARG A 103 0.59 13.81 0.08
CA ARG A 103 0.19 14.45 1.35
C ARG A 103 -1.20 15.08 1.32
N ARG A 104 -1.56 15.73 0.20
CA ARG A 104 -2.90 16.33 0.01
C ARG A 104 -4.03 15.31 0.07
N HIS A 105 -3.78 14.09 -0.41
CA HIS A 105 -4.75 13.00 -0.36
C HIS A 105 -4.75 12.34 1.02
N LEU A 106 -3.56 12.03 1.57
CA LEU A 106 -3.39 11.31 2.83
C LEU A 106 -3.82 12.11 4.07
N GLY A 107 -3.86 13.44 3.98
CA GLY A 107 -4.21 14.32 5.09
C GLY A 107 -2.98 14.76 5.89
N SER A 108 -3.21 15.20 7.12
CA SER A 108 -2.18 15.80 7.98
C SER A 108 -1.95 15.10 9.32
N ASP A 109 -2.58 13.94 9.54
CA ASP A 109 -2.38 13.15 10.76
C ASP A 109 -1.00 12.46 10.68
N GLU A 110 -0.04 12.94 11.46
CA GLU A 110 1.35 12.46 11.45
C GLU A 110 1.47 10.96 11.78
N ALA A 111 0.60 10.42 12.64
CA ALA A 111 0.62 9.00 12.95
C ALA A 111 0.16 8.15 11.75
N LEU A 112 -0.87 8.63 11.04
CA LEU A 112 -1.35 8.00 9.81
C LEU A 112 -0.32 8.13 8.68
N LEU A 113 0.34 9.30 8.54
CA LEU A 113 1.41 9.49 7.54
C LEU A 113 2.59 8.55 7.79
N ALA A 114 3.03 8.38 9.05
CA ALA A 114 4.08 7.42 9.40
C ALA A 114 3.66 5.98 9.10
N HIS A 115 2.38 5.66 9.27
CA HIS A 115 1.84 4.34 8.91
C HIS A 115 1.81 4.11 7.39
N TRP A 116 1.39 5.09 6.61
CA TRP A 116 1.50 5.05 5.15
C TRP A 116 2.95 4.90 4.67
N GLN A 117 3.89 5.58 5.32
CA GLN A 117 5.31 5.48 4.97
C GLN A 117 5.81 4.04 5.14
N ARG A 118 5.49 3.40 6.28
CA ARG A 118 5.83 1.99 6.52
C ARG A 118 5.17 1.06 5.49
N PHE A 119 3.94 1.36 5.09
CA PHE A 119 3.25 0.57 4.07
C PHE A 119 3.95 0.65 2.71
N PHE A 120 4.26 1.87 2.25
CA PHE A 120 4.99 2.06 0.99
C PHE A 120 6.37 1.41 1.01
N GLU A 121 7.10 1.55 2.11
CA GLU A 121 8.39 0.88 2.30
C GLU A 121 8.25 -0.65 2.20
N ALA A 122 7.25 -1.24 2.87
CA ALA A 122 6.99 -2.67 2.80
C ALA A 122 6.66 -3.15 1.38
N VAL A 123 5.85 -2.40 0.63
CA VAL A 123 5.53 -2.69 -0.78
C VAL A 123 6.79 -2.65 -1.64
N LEU A 124 7.64 -1.64 -1.47
CA LEU A 124 8.88 -1.48 -2.24
C LEU A 124 9.88 -2.60 -1.95
N LEU A 125 10.06 -2.97 -0.68
CA LEU A 125 10.91 -4.10 -0.27
C LEU A 125 10.39 -5.41 -0.90
N ALA A 126 9.10 -5.70 -0.73
CA ALA A 126 8.49 -6.90 -1.31
C ALA A 126 8.60 -6.92 -2.84
N TRP A 127 8.44 -5.76 -3.51
CA TRP A 127 8.65 -5.63 -4.95
C TRP A 127 10.10 -5.92 -5.36
N GLN A 128 11.09 -5.36 -4.65
CA GLN A 128 12.51 -5.59 -4.93
C GLN A 128 12.86 -7.08 -4.88
N GLU A 129 12.30 -7.81 -3.92
CA GLU A 129 12.49 -9.25 -3.80
C GLU A 129 11.75 -10.05 -4.89
N ALA A 130 10.53 -9.65 -5.24
CA ALA A 130 9.64 -10.46 -6.07
C ALA A 130 9.80 -10.22 -7.57
N ARG A 131 10.22 -9.03 -8.01
CA ARG A 131 10.17 -8.62 -9.44
C ARG A 131 10.97 -9.52 -10.39
N ASN A 132 12.01 -10.18 -9.88
CA ASN A 132 12.88 -11.07 -10.68
C ASN A 132 12.56 -12.56 -10.47
N LYS A 133 11.62 -12.89 -9.57
CA LYS A 133 11.20 -14.28 -9.36
C LYS A 133 10.36 -14.75 -10.54
N PRO A 134 10.40 -16.05 -10.89
CA PRO A 134 9.46 -16.62 -11.86
C PRO A 134 8.01 -16.46 -11.37
N ILE A 135 7.09 -16.20 -12.30
CA ILE A 135 5.64 -16.15 -12.07
C ILE A 135 5.08 -17.57 -12.19
#